data_AF-A0ABD0PJY4-F1
#
_entry.id   AF-A0ABD0PJY4-F1
#
_cell.length_a   1.000
_cell.length_b   1.000
_cell.length_c   1.000
_cell.angle_alpha   90.00
_cell.angle_beta   90.00
_cell.angle_gamma   90.00
#
_symmetry.space_group_name_H-M   'P 1'
#
loop_
_entity.id
_entity.type
_entity.pdbx_description
1 polymer ?
#
loop_
_entity_poly.entity_id
_entity_poly.type
_entity_poly.pdbx_seq_one_letter_code
_entity_poly.pdbx_strand_id
1 'polypeptide(L)' 'KLLGGIDELVVGNAALCMGHCLEVDGAAGSLLGTDCVPLLLHHAAGNAKRAAVRQNAAITLGKLCKIEPRYN' A
#
# COMPACT_ATOMS: atom_id res chain seq x y z
N LYS A 1 0.43 10.31 9.43
CA LYS A 1 0.57 9.15 8.51
C LYS A 1 -0.66 9.10 7.60
N LEU A 2 -0.49 9.07 6.27
CA LEU A 2 -1.60 9.15 5.30
C LEU A 2 -2.37 7.83 5.15
N LEU A 3 -1.67 6.69 5.07
CA LEU A 3 -2.29 5.36 4.99
C LEU A 3 -3.04 4.96 6.26
N GLY A 4 -2.72 5.54 7.42
CA GLY A 4 -3.46 5.35 8.67
C GLY A 4 -4.52 6.43 8.92
N GLY A 5 -4.87 7.22 7.90
CA GLY A 5 -5.82 8.31 8.01
C GLY A 5 -7.27 7.85 8.09
N ILE A 6 -8.15 8.78 8.52
CA ILE A 6 -9.60 8.56 8.61
C ILE A 6 -10.29 8.85 7.27
N ASP A 7 -9.71 9.76 6.47
CA ASP A 7 -10.24 10.09 5.16
C ASP A 7 -9.85 9.01 4.14
N GLU A 8 -10.83 8.18 3.78
CA GLU A 8 -10.67 7.10 2.81
C GLU A 8 -10.21 7.59 1.43
N LEU A 9 -10.56 8.80 1.00
CA LEU A 9 -10.07 9.34 -0.27
C LEU A 9 -8.57 9.60 -0.21
N VAL A 10 -8.11 10.20 0.90
CA VAL A 10 -6.69 10.43 1.15
C VAL A 10 -5.93 9.11 1.27
N VAL A 11 -6.48 8.13 1.99
CA VAL A 11 -5.88 6.79 2.12
C VAL A 11 -5.74 6.11 0.76
N GLY A 12 -6.81 6.12 -0.04
CA GLY A 12 -6.82 5.51 -1.38
C GLY A 12 -5.81 6.16 -2.33
N ASN A 13 -5.70 7.49 -2.30
CA ASN A 13 -4.72 8.23 -3.10
C ASN A 13 -3.30 7.97 -2.61
N ALA A 14 -3.09 7.91 -1.29
CA ALA A 14 -1.78 7.60 -0.72
C ALA A 14 -1.32 6.19 -1.12
N ALA A 15 -2.22 5.19 -1.10
CA ALA A 15 -1.93 3.85 -1.59
C ALA A 15 -1.57 3.87 -3.07
N LEU A 16 -2.36 4.54 -3.91
CA LEU A 16 -2.09 4.66 -5.35
C LEU A 16 -0.73 5.32 -5.64
N CYS A 17 -0.46 6.47 -5.04
CA CYS A 17 0.82 7.18 -5.19
C CYS A 17 1.98 6.30 -4.75
N MET A 18 1.85 5.61 -3.62
CA MET A 18 2.86 4.65 -3.15
C MET A 18 3.11 3.56 -4.18
N GLY A 19 2.07 3.00 -4.80
CA GLY A 19 2.18 2.00 -5.86
C GLY A 19 2.88 2.48 -7.14
N HIS A 20 2.94 3.80 -7.38
CA HIS A 20 3.79 4.38 -8.43
C HIS A 20 5.23 4.56 -7.97
N CYS A 21 5.45 4.96 -6.71
CA CYS A 21 6.80 5.10 -6.15
C CYS A 21 7.58 3.78 -6.11
N LEU A 22 6.91 2.63 -6.09
CA LEU A 22 7.55 1.33 -6.15
C LEU A 22 8.34 1.08 -7.44
N GLU A 23 8.11 1.85 -8.49
CA GLU A 23 8.88 1.79 -9.75
C GLU A 23 10.27 2.43 -9.61
N VAL A 24 10.54 3.13 -8.51
CA VAL A 24 11.85 3.71 -8.20
C VAL A 24 12.73 2.68 -7.48
N ASP A 25 13.95 2.48 -7.98
CA ASP A 25 14.92 1.55 -7.40
C ASP A 25 15.15 1.83 -5.90
N GLY A 26 15.09 0.76 -5.09
CA GLY A 26 15.29 0.84 -3.64
C GLY A 26 14.12 1.41 -2.83
N ALA A 27 13.07 1.94 -3.47
CA ALA A 27 11.90 2.46 -2.76
C ALA A 27 11.11 1.34 -2.06
N ALA A 28 10.95 0.19 -2.74
CA ALA A 28 10.24 -0.97 -2.19
C ALA A 28 10.91 -1.51 -0.92
N GLY A 29 12.22 -1.78 -0.96
CA GLY A 29 13.00 -2.17 0.21
C GLY A 29 12.95 -1.16 1.36
N SER A 30 13.02 0.15 1.06
CA SER A 30 12.89 1.20 2.08
C SER A 30 11.51 1.21 2.74
N LEU A 31 10.45 0.91 1.98
CA LEU A 31 9.08 0.87 2.47
C LEU A 31 8.80 -0.36 3.35
N LEU A 32 9.45 -1.50 3.09
CA LEU A 32 9.28 -2.71 3.90
C LEU A 32 9.68 -2.53 5.38
N GLY A 33 10.58 -1.60 5.68
CA GLY A 33 10.95 -1.23 7.05
C GLY A 33 9.90 -0.40 7.80
N THR A 34 8.77 -0.07 7.17
CA THR A 34 7.72 0.77 7.73
C THR A 34 6.45 -0.04 8.04
N ASP A 35 5.43 0.63 8.57
CA ASP A 35 4.10 0.06 8.79
C ASP A 35 3.23 0.02 7.52
N CYS A 36 3.79 0.27 6.32
CA CYS A 36 3.00 0.29 5.09
C CYS A 36 2.34 -1.07 4.79
N VAL A 37 3.03 -2.19 5.01
CA VAL A 37 2.49 -3.53 4.72
C VAL A 37 1.26 -3.86 5.58
N PRO A 38 1.30 -3.76 6.93
CA PRO A 38 0.12 -4.01 7.74
C PRO A 38 -1.03 -3.02 7.44
N LEU A 39 -0.72 -1.76 7.11
CA LEU A 39 -1.75 -0.78 6.73
C LEU A 39 -2.40 -1.13 5.37
N LEU A 40 -1.60 -1.50 4.37
CA LEU A 40 -2.12 -1.93 3.06
C LEU A 40 -2.96 -3.20 3.18
N LEU A 41 -2.53 -4.17 4.01
CA LEU A 41 -3.30 -5.37 4.32
C LEU A 41 -4.63 -5.05 4.98
N HIS A 42 -4.63 -4.17 5.99
CA HIS A 42 -5.86 -3.72 6.65
C HIS A 42 -6.87 -3.17 5.65
N HIS A 43 -6.44 -2.26 4.77
CA HIS A 43 -7.32 -1.66 3.76
C HIS A 43 -7.76 -2.65 2.69
N ALA A 44 -6.86 -3.52 2.22
CA ALA A 44 -7.16 -4.53 1.20
C ALA A 44 -8.14 -5.61 1.70
N ALA A 45 -8.06 -6.00 2.98
CA ALA A 45 -8.83 -7.09 3.57
C ALA A 45 -10.32 -6.78 3.80
N GLY A 46 -10.81 -5.61 3.39
CA GLY A 46 -12.23 -5.26 3.49
C GLY A 46 -12.54 -4.19 4.53
N ASN A 47 -11.57 -3.71 5.30
CA ASN A 47 -11.82 -2.74 6.36
C ASN A 47 -12.10 -1.31 5.84
N ALA A 48 -11.75 -0.99 4.59
CA ALA A 48 -12.14 0.26 3.95
C ALA A 48 -13.55 0.15 3.33
N LYS A 49 -14.41 1.15 3.51
CA LYS A 49 -15.79 1.16 2.99
C LYS A 49 -15.79 1.30 1.47
N ARG A 50 -14.93 2.15 0.91
CA ARG A 50 -14.80 2.38 -0.53
C ARG A 50 -14.04 1.28 -1.24
N ALA A 51 -14.65 0.72 -2.29
CA ALA A 51 -14.04 -0.30 -3.14
C ALA A 51 -12.72 0.16 -3.77
N ALA A 52 -12.64 1.42 -4.21
CA ALA A 52 -11.44 1.99 -4.81
C ALA A 52 -10.24 1.97 -3.85
N VAL A 53 -10.46 2.21 -2.55
CA VAL A 53 -9.39 2.16 -1.54
C VAL A 53 -8.87 0.74 -1.38
N ARG A 54 -9.77 -0.24 -1.28
CA ARG A 54 -9.42 -1.65 -1.19
C ARG A 54 -8.61 -2.10 -2.41
N GLN A 55 -9.05 -1.71 -3.62
CA GLN A 55 -8.37 -2.01 -4.87
C GLN A 55 -6.98 -1.37 -4.93
N ASN A 56 -6.86 -0.08 -4.62
CA ASN A 56 -5.56 0.61 -4.62
C ASN A 56 -4.59 -0.02 -3.63
N ALA A 57 -5.07 -0.37 -2.43
CA ALA A 57 -4.27 -1.05 -1.42
C ALA A 57 -3.83 -2.44 -1.87
N ALA A 58 -4.75 -3.24 -2.42
CA ALA A 58 -4.45 -4.60 -2.92
C ALA A 58 -3.47 -4.59 -4.10
N ILE A 59 -3.66 -3.68 -5.07
CA ILE A 59 -2.77 -3.52 -6.23
C ILE A 59 -1.37 -3.11 -5.76
N THR A 60 -1.30 -2.12 -4.86
CA THR A 60 -0.02 -1.64 -4.32
C THR A 60 0.71 -2.73 -3.55
N LEU A 61 -0.02 -3.49 -2.73
CA LEU A 61 0.53 -4.64 -2.02
C LEU A 61 1.02 -5.72 -2.98
N GLY A 62 0.26 -6.03 -4.04
CA GLY A 62 0.68 -6.98 -5.08
C GLY A 62 1.93 -6.54 -5.82
N LYS A 63 2.05 -5.24 -6.16
CA LYS A 63 3.26 -4.66 -6.74
C LYS A 63 4.45 -4.80 -5.79
N LEU A 64 4.26 -4.46 -4.52
CA LEU A 64 5.30 -4.56 -3.49
C LEU A 64 5.79 -6.00 -3.36
N CYS A 65 4.90 -6.99 -3.30
CA CYS A 65 5.26 -8.41 -3.24
C CYS A 65 5.93 -8.91 -4.53
N LYS A 66 5.69 -8.28 -5.69
CA LYS A 66 6.35 -8.65 -6.94
C LYS A 66 7.80 -8.15 -7.00
N ILE A 67 8.03 -6.95 -6.49
CA ILE A 67 9.36 -6.32 -6.46
C ILE A 67 10.19 -6.90 -5.32
N GLU A 68 9.57 -7.05 -4.15
CA GLU A 68 10.15 -7.61 -2.94
C GLU A 68 9.35 -8.85 -2.50
N PRO A 69 9.48 -9.97 -3.22
CA PRO A 69 8.88 -11.24 -2.79
C PRO A 69 9.46 -11.61 -1.43
N ARG A 70 8.59 -11.75 -0.42
CA ARG A 70 9.02 -11.94 0.96
C ARG A 70 9.94 -13.16 1.18
N TYR A 71 11.06 -12.88 1.85
CA TYR A 71 12.03 -13.74 2.57
C TYR A 71 12.99 -14.62 1.74
N ASN A 72 14.25 -14.17 1.64
CA ASN A 72 15.41 -15.02 1.82
C ASN A 72 16.21 -14.49 3.03
#